data_AF-A0A538J7I0-F1
#
_entry.id   AF-A0A538J7I0-F1
#
_cell.length_a   1.000
_cell.length_b   1.000
_cell.length_c   1.000
_cell.angle_alpha   90.00
_cell.angle_beta   90.00
_cell.angle_gamma   90.00
#
_symmetry.space_group_name_H-M   'P 1'
#
loop_
_entity.id
_entity.type
_entity.pdbx_description
1 polymer ?
#
loop_
_entity_poly.entity_id
_entity_poly.type
_entity_poly.pdbx_seq_one_letter_code
_entity_poly.pdbx_strand_id
1 'polypeptide(L)'
;MDIAPQRSDALSDLPLHPQDEVECRRCEVHCDKVVYPSACLERACPFVYAYEEHGHTYMGCMQKVFWVEIDLAMLRAAQGRRDGFGAVKAFRKPLPMCRAEVEPCYEHRGGELGCVNPEFNELPAGSPTFRVIARLTDETQA
;
A
#
# COMPACT_ATOMS: atom_id res chain seq x y z
N MET A 1 38.07 15.64 -7.12
CA MET A 1 37.11 15.14 -6.12
C MET A 1 36.36 14.00 -6.79
N ASP A 2 36.95 12.81 -6.71
CA ASP A 2 36.48 11.61 -7.40
C ASP A 2 35.48 10.88 -6.50
N ILE A 3 34.20 10.93 -6.85
CA ILE A 3 33.16 10.12 -6.22
C ILE A 3 33.17 8.76 -6.92
N ALA A 4 33.93 7.82 -6.38
CA ALA A 4 33.88 6.43 -6.84
C ALA A 4 32.52 5.81 -6.46
N PRO A 5 31.82 5.11 -7.38
CA PRO A 5 30.58 4.42 -7.05
C PRO A 5 30.91 3.19 -6.20
N GLN A 6 30.71 3.32 -4.89
CA GLN A 6 30.80 2.17 -3.98
C GLN A 6 29.61 1.24 -4.25
N ARG A 7 29.92 0.01 -4.68
CA ARG A 7 28.96 -1.06 -4.91
C ARG A 7 28.45 -1.51 -3.53
N SER A 8 27.23 -1.10 -3.19
CA SER A 8 26.66 -1.27 -1.85
C SER A 8 26.08 -2.68 -1.66
N ASP A 9 26.89 -3.62 -1.17
CA ASP A 9 26.41 -4.85 -0.52
C ASP A 9 25.69 -4.57 0.82
N ALA A 10 25.61 -3.31 1.25
CA ALA A 10 24.96 -2.84 2.48
C ALA A 10 23.44 -2.58 2.35
N LEU A 11 22.80 -2.98 1.25
CA LEU A 11 21.34 -2.80 1.07
C LEU A 11 20.51 -3.66 2.02
N SER A 12 21.06 -4.77 2.53
CA SER A 12 20.36 -5.71 3.42
C SER A 12 20.26 -5.26 4.88
N ASP A 13 20.86 -4.12 5.25
CA ASP A 13 21.01 -3.70 6.65
C ASP A 13 20.46 -2.29 6.94
N LEU A 14 19.55 -1.79 6.10
CA LEU A 14 18.68 -0.69 6.52
C LEU A 14 17.54 -1.29 7.33
N PRO A 15 17.40 -0.97 8.63
CA PRO A 15 16.22 -1.35 9.38
C PRO A 15 15.05 -0.55 8.81
N LEU A 16 14.30 -1.14 7.88
CA LEU A 16 13.04 -0.58 7.43
C LEU A 16 12.09 -0.55 8.63
N HIS A 17 11.43 0.59 8.84
CA HIS A 17 10.38 0.63 9.84
C HIS A 17 9.28 -0.38 9.44
N PRO A 18 8.66 -1.11 10.39
CA PRO A 18 7.51 -1.94 10.08
C PRO A 18 6.42 -1.12 9.38
N GLN A 19 6.12 -1.47 8.14
CA GLN A 19 5.13 -0.77 7.30
C GLN A 19 3.70 -1.29 7.57
N ASP A 20 3.34 -1.39 8.84
CA ASP A 20 2.03 -1.87 9.29
C ASP A 20 0.98 -0.75 9.24
N GLU A 21 1.44 0.51 9.20
CA GLU A 21 0.61 1.70 9.00
C GLU A 21 -0.18 1.58 7.67
N VAL A 22 -1.47 1.91 7.71
CA VAL A 22 -2.37 1.93 6.53
C VAL A 22 -2.70 3.36 6.08
N GLU A 23 -2.23 4.36 6.81
CA GLU A 23 -2.35 5.77 6.45
C GLU A 23 -1.10 6.55 6.89
N CYS A 24 -0.76 7.59 6.14
CA CYS A 24 0.34 8.50 6.44
C CYS A 24 -0.10 9.95 6.27
N ARG A 25 0.20 10.77 7.28
CA ARG A 25 -0.13 12.21 7.34
C ARG A 25 1.08 13.06 7.75
N ARG A 26 2.31 12.57 7.52
CA ARG A 26 3.54 13.26 7.97
C ARG A 26 3.88 14.50 7.14
N CYS A 27 3.25 14.67 5.97
CA CYS A 27 3.25 15.87 5.15
C CYS A 27 1.81 16.26 4.78
N GLU A 28 1.63 17.36 4.04
CA GLU A 28 0.31 17.83 3.60
C GLU A 28 -0.34 16.97 2.51
N VAL A 29 0.44 16.11 1.85
CA VAL A 29 -0.09 15.01 1.03
C VAL A 29 -0.45 13.85 1.95
N HIS A 30 -1.70 13.42 1.85
CA HIS A 30 -2.34 12.49 2.77
C HIS A 30 -2.48 11.14 2.08
N CYS A 31 -1.72 10.13 2.49
CA CYS A 31 -1.69 8.85 1.79
C CYS A 31 -2.47 7.76 2.55
N ASP A 32 -3.18 6.92 1.81
CA ASP A 32 -3.90 5.75 2.34
C ASP A 32 -3.48 4.49 1.55
N LYS A 33 -3.23 3.38 2.23
CA LYS A 33 -3.08 2.09 1.57
C LYS A 33 -4.46 1.61 1.11
N VAL A 34 -4.57 1.25 -0.15
CA VAL A 34 -5.78 0.72 -0.75
C VAL A 34 -5.54 -0.69 -1.27
N VAL A 35 -6.60 -1.49 -1.34
CA VAL A 35 -6.58 -2.84 -1.90
C VAL A 35 -7.68 -3.02 -2.93
N TYR A 36 -7.53 -3.99 -3.81
CA TYR A 36 -8.46 -4.24 -4.91
C TYR A 36 -9.25 -5.54 -4.68
N PRO A 37 -10.53 -5.48 -4.25
CA PRO A 37 -11.30 -6.68 -3.93
C PRO A 37 -11.51 -7.61 -5.12
N SER A 38 -11.59 -7.07 -6.35
CA SER A 38 -11.66 -7.91 -7.56
C SER A 38 -10.43 -8.79 -7.74
N ALA A 39 -9.24 -8.27 -7.43
CA ALA A 39 -8.00 -9.04 -7.49
C ALA A 39 -7.98 -10.18 -6.48
N CYS A 40 -8.72 -10.07 -5.36
CA CYS A 40 -8.88 -11.17 -4.42
C CYS A 40 -9.62 -12.35 -5.07
N LEU A 41 -10.62 -12.11 -5.91
CA LEU A 41 -11.35 -13.14 -6.64
C LEU A 41 -10.55 -13.69 -7.82
N GLU A 42 -9.95 -12.81 -8.63
CA GLU A 42 -9.14 -13.20 -9.80
C GLU A 42 -8.02 -14.17 -9.43
N ARG A 43 -7.40 -13.97 -8.26
CA ARG A 43 -6.31 -14.80 -7.76
C ARG A 43 -6.74 -15.98 -6.90
N ALA A 44 -8.05 -16.20 -6.73
CA ALA A 44 -8.61 -17.18 -5.80
C ALA A 44 -7.98 -17.08 -4.40
N CYS A 45 -7.98 -15.88 -3.82
CA CYS A 45 -7.38 -15.62 -2.51
C CYS A 45 -8.00 -16.56 -1.45
N PRO A 46 -7.19 -17.34 -0.70
CA PRO A 46 -7.68 -18.32 0.27
C PRO A 46 -8.35 -17.68 1.49
N PHE A 47 -8.22 -16.37 1.65
CA PHE A 47 -8.83 -15.62 2.74
C PHE A 47 -10.12 -14.89 2.34
N VAL A 48 -10.61 -15.08 1.11
CA VAL A 48 -11.94 -14.58 0.74
C VAL A 48 -12.98 -15.52 1.35
N TYR A 49 -13.94 -14.94 2.07
CA TYR A 49 -15.17 -15.63 2.43
C TYR A 49 -16.33 -15.05 1.65
N ALA A 50 -17.39 -15.84 1.51
CA ALA A 50 -18.67 -15.38 0.99
C ALA A 50 -19.82 -15.98 1.81
N TYR A 51 -20.90 -15.23 1.93
CA TYR A 51 -22.14 -15.69 2.56
C TYR A 51 -23.35 -15.08 1.85
N GLU A 52 -24.52 -15.67 2.06
CA GLU A 52 -25.77 -15.18 1.49
C GLU A 52 -26.64 -14.54 2.57
N GLU A 53 -27.18 -13.36 2.28
CA GLU A 53 -28.11 -12.65 3.15
C GLU A 53 -29.05 -11.80 2.28
N HIS A 54 -30.34 -11.79 2.61
CA HIS A 54 -31.37 -11.03 1.88
C HIS A 54 -31.41 -11.28 0.36
N GLY A 55 -31.00 -12.47 -0.11
CA GLY A 55 -30.96 -12.80 -1.54
C GLY A 55 -29.72 -12.29 -2.28
N HIS A 56 -28.74 -11.76 -1.55
CA HIS A 56 -27.48 -11.28 -2.08
C HIS A 56 -26.32 -12.13 -1.56
N THR A 57 -25.32 -12.37 -2.40
CA THR A 57 -24.05 -12.97 -1.97
C THR A 57 -23.07 -11.86 -1.65
N TYR A 58 -22.65 -11.77 -0.39
CA TYR A 58 -21.62 -10.84 0.05
C TYR A 58 -20.28 -11.55 0.12
N MET A 59 -19.20 -10.86 -0.23
CA MET A 59 -17.83 -11.33 -0.07
C MET A 59 -17.03 -10.41 0.85
N GLY A 60 -16.08 -10.98 1.59
CA GLY A 60 -15.21 -10.23 2.49
C GLY A 60 -13.85 -10.89 2.64
N CYS A 61 -12.99 -10.26 3.44
CA CYS A 61 -11.66 -10.75 3.77
C CYS A 61 -11.60 -11.30 5.21
N MET A 62 -11.27 -12.58 5.38
CA MET A 62 -11.12 -13.19 6.71
C MET A 62 -9.99 -12.52 7.52
N GLN A 63 -8.96 -12.02 6.85
CA GLN A 63 -7.83 -11.31 7.48
C GLN A 63 -8.19 -9.87 7.87
N LYS A 64 -9.39 -9.38 7.47
CA LYS A 64 -9.88 -8.01 7.70
C LYS A 64 -8.92 -6.94 7.20
N VAL A 65 -8.25 -7.20 6.07
CA VAL A 65 -7.44 -6.21 5.34
C VAL A 65 -8.33 -5.04 4.91
N PHE A 66 -9.55 -5.34 4.46
CA PHE A 66 -10.65 -4.39 4.35
C PHE A 66 -11.86 -4.93 5.13
N TRP A 67 -12.69 -4.02 5.66
CA TRP A 67 -13.81 -4.39 6.53
C TRP A 67 -15.14 -4.51 5.80
N VAL A 68 -15.31 -3.77 4.72
CA VAL A 68 -16.55 -3.75 3.95
C VAL A 68 -16.85 -5.13 3.36
N GLU A 69 -18.08 -5.56 3.53
CA GLU A 69 -18.64 -6.73 2.85
C GLU A 69 -19.30 -6.25 1.57
N ILE A 70 -18.87 -6.83 0.45
CA ILE A 70 -19.19 -6.30 -0.88
C ILE A 70 -20.13 -7.28 -1.55
N ASP A 71 -21.25 -6.77 -2.06
CA ASP A 71 -22.14 -7.56 -2.92
C ASP A 71 -21.37 -8.05 -4.15
N LEU A 72 -21.30 -9.37 -4.29
CA LEU A 72 -20.51 -10.05 -5.32
C LEU A 72 -21.06 -9.81 -6.72
N ALA A 73 -22.37 -9.69 -6.88
CA ALA A 73 -23.00 -9.40 -8.16
C ALA A 73 -22.69 -7.97 -8.59
N MET A 74 -22.78 -7.00 -7.69
CA MET A 74 -22.41 -5.60 -7.94
C MET A 74 -20.93 -5.46 -8.28
N LEU A 75 -20.05 -6.15 -7.54
CA LEU A 75 -18.62 -6.13 -7.83
C LEU A 75 -18.33 -6.67 -9.24
N ARG A 76 -18.91 -7.81 -9.62
CA ARG A 76 -18.75 -8.37 -10.97
C ARG A 76 -19.32 -7.46 -12.04
N ALA A 77 -20.49 -6.85 -11.81
CA ALA A 77 -21.10 -5.91 -12.74
C ALA A 77 -20.25 -4.63 -12.93
N ALA A 78 -19.56 -4.17 -11.88
CA ALA A 78 -18.65 -3.04 -11.98
C ALA A 78 -17.35 -3.41 -12.72
N GLN A 79 -16.81 -4.61 -12.53
CA GLN A 79 -15.62 -5.09 -13.25
C GLN A 79 -15.80 -5.15 -14.78
N GLY A 80 -17.03 -5.31 -15.27
CA GLY A 80 -17.32 -5.24 -16.71
C GLY A 80 -17.28 -3.82 -17.31
N ARG A 81 -17.13 -2.77 -16.49
CA ARG A 81 -17.07 -1.37 -16.93
C ARG A 81 -15.61 -0.95 -17.14
N ARG A 82 -15.40 0.12 -17.93
CA ARG A 82 -14.06 0.66 -18.24
C ARG A 82 -13.20 0.92 -17.00
N ASP A 83 -13.82 1.41 -15.93
CA ASP A 83 -13.10 1.85 -14.71
C ASP A 83 -13.07 0.76 -13.62
N GLY A 84 -13.74 -0.39 -13.85
CA GLY A 84 -13.83 -1.49 -12.88
C GLY A 84 -14.65 -1.16 -11.63
N PHE A 85 -14.44 -1.94 -10.56
CA PHE A 85 -15.00 -1.65 -9.23
C PHE A 85 -14.21 -0.58 -8.46
N GLY A 86 -12.91 -0.47 -8.72
CA GLY A 86 -12.00 0.42 -8.01
C GLY A 86 -11.36 -0.20 -6.75
N ALA A 87 -10.54 0.60 -6.07
CA ALA A 87 -9.86 0.23 -4.84
C ALA A 87 -10.73 0.54 -3.61
N VAL A 88 -10.44 -0.12 -2.49
CA VAL A 88 -11.02 0.19 -1.18
C VAL A 88 -9.92 0.44 -0.16
N LYS A 89 -10.14 1.35 0.79
CA LYS A 89 -9.18 1.63 1.85
C LYS A 89 -8.87 0.37 2.68
N ALA A 90 -7.59 0.13 2.90
CA ALA A 90 -7.11 -0.90 3.80
C ALA A 90 -7.25 -0.42 5.26
N PHE A 91 -7.67 -1.33 6.12
CA PHE A 91 -7.78 -1.13 7.58
C PHE A 91 -6.75 -1.93 8.37
N ARG A 92 -6.16 -2.94 7.73
CA ARG A 92 -4.99 -3.66 8.24
C ARG A 92 -3.95 -3.75 7.14
N LYS A 93 -2.70 -3.97 7.53
CA LYS A 93 -1.59 -4.18 6.61
C LYS A 93 -1.98 -5.18 5.52
N PRO A 94 -1.93 -4.79 4.23
CA PRO A 94 -2.09 -5.74 3.15
C PRO A 94 -1.07 -6.88 3.27
N LEU A 95 -1.49 -8.10 2.96
CA LEU A 95 -0.58 -9.25 2.91
C LEU A 95 0.25 -9.21 1.62
N PRO A 96 1.40 -9.89 1.54
CA PRO A 96 2.22 -9.92 0.32
C PRO A 96 1.48 -10.39 -0.94
N MET A 97 0.41 -11.16 -0.77
CA MET A 97 -0.43 -11.64 -1.87
C MET A 97 -1.54 -10.66 -2.30
N CYS A 98 -1.83 -9.64 -1.49
CA CYS A 98 -2.85 -8.65 -1.79
C CYS A 98 -2.37 -7.74 -2.92
N ARG A 99 -3.23 -7.47 -3.90
CA ARG A 99 -3.03 -6.32 -4.78
C ARG A 99 -3.34 -5.06 -3.98
N ALA A 100 -2.30 -4.32 -3.64
CA ALA A 100 -2.37 -3.12 -2.83
C ALA A 100 -1.57 -1.99 -3.49
N GLU A 101 -1.99 -0.75 -3.26
CA GLU A 101 -1.36 0.47 -3.75
C GLU A 101 -1.43 1.54 -2.65
N VAL A 102 -0.66 2.62 -2.80
CA VAL A 102 -0.78 3.81 -1.97
C VAL A 102 -1.50 4.87 -2.78
N GLU A 103 -2.65 5.32 -2.29
CA GLU A 103 -3.46 6.36 -2.90
C GLU A 103 -3.17 7.70 -2.19
N PRO A 104 -2.51 8.67 -2.85
CA PRO A 104 -2.28 9.99 -2.29
C PRO A 104 -3.50 10.89 -2.47
N CYS A 105 -3.84 11.64 -1.42
CA CYS A 105 -4.81 12.72 -1.43
C CYS A 105 -4.10 14.07 -1.34
N TYR A 106 -4.67 15.07 -2.02
CA TYR A 106 -4.13 16.44 -2.06
C TYR A 106 -2.70 16.53 -2.62
N GLU A 107 -2.38 15.78 -3.69
CA GLU A 107 -1.04 15.77 -4.30
C GLU A 107 -0.45 17.17 -4.57
N HIS A 108 -1.30 18.14 -4.93
CA HIS A 108 -0.92 19.53 -5.17
C HIS A 108 -0.36 20.26 -3.94
N ARG A 109 -0.45 19.68 -2.73
CA ARG A 109 0.09 20.22 -1.48
C ARG A 109 1.48 19.68 -1.15
N GLY A 110 2.12 18.98 -2.08
CA GLY A 110 3.53 18.59 -1.93
C GLY A 110 4.41 19.82 -1.72
N GLY A 111 5.17 19.85 -0.62
CA GLY A 111 6.19 20.87 -0.39
C GLY A 111 7.43 20.66 -1.26
N GLU A 112 8.39 21.59 -1.24
CA GLU A 112 9.60 21.54 -2.07
C GLU A 112 10.46 20.27 -1.83
N LEU A 113 10.48 19.77 -0.59
CA LEU A 113 11.18 18.53 -0.22
C LEU A 113 10.46 17.26 -0.72
N GLY A 114 9.20 17.35 -1.13
CA GLY A 114 8.36 16.20 -1.45
C GLY A 114 7.93 15.40 -0.22
N CYS A 115 7.84 14.07 -0.37
CA CYS A 115 7.40 13.17 0.69
C CYS A 115 8.46 13.04 1.80
N VAL A 116 8.05 13.26 3.06
CA VAL A 116 8.92 13.13 4.23
C VAL A 116 8.86 11.74 4.89
N ASN A 117 8.09 10.81 4.31
CA ASN A 117 7.96 9.42 4.77
C ASN A 117 7.96 8.46 3.58
N PRO A 118 9.08 8.34 2.84
CA PRO A 118 9.15 7.51 1.64
C PRO A 118 8.89 6.03 1.94
N GLU A 119 9.26 5.55 3.12
CA GLU A 119 9.05 4.14 3.53
C GLU A 119 7.58 3.74 3.54
N PHE A 120 6.63 4.67 3.72
CA PHE A 120 5.20 4.35 3.65
C PHE A 120 4.76 3.83 2.28
N ASN A 121 5.46 4.23 1.21
CA ASN A 121 5.21 3.74 -0.15
C ASN A 121 5.75 2.32 -0.36
N GLU A 122 6.51 1.79 0.59
CA GLU A 122 6.93 0.39 0.57
C GLU A 122 5.72 -0.49 0.93
N LEU A 123 5.15 -1.08 -0.11
CA LEU A 123 4.24 -2.21 0.03
C LEU A 123 5.02 -3.43 0.55
N PRO A 124 4.35 -4.51 0.98
CA PRO A 124 5.03 -5.71 1.51
C PRO A 124 5.85 -6.42 0.42
N ALA A 125 6.97 -5.85 0.03
CA ALA A 125 8.03 -6.41 -0.77
C ALA A 125 9.15 -6.82 0.20
N GLY A 126 9.79 -7.96 -0.03
CA GLY A 126 10.87 -8.45 0.82
C GLY A 126 12.14 -7.58 0.84
N SER A 127 12.12 -6.43 0.19
CA SER A 127 13.23 -5.47 0.06
C SER A 127 12.71 -4.06 -0.26
N PRO A 128 13.43 -2.99 0.13
CA PRO A 128 13.06 -1.62 -0.22
C PRO A 128 13.06 -1.39 -1.75
N THR A 129 12.10 -0.60 -2.24
CA THR A 129 12.01 -0.15 -3.63
C THR A 129 12.71 1.18 -3.89
N PHE A 130 13.09 1.93 -2.85
CA PHE A 130 13.88 3.16 -2.96
C PHE A 130 15.40 2.92 -2.84
N ARG A 131 16.19 3.82 -3.41
CA ARG A 131 17.65 3.83 -3.32
C ARG A 131 18.12 4.81 -2.25
N VAL A 132 18.91 4.32 -1.29
CA VAL A 132 19.63 5.18 -0.34
C VAL A 132 20.94 5.65 -0.99
N ILE A 133 21.13 6.97 -1.09
CA ILE A 133 22.32 7.59 -1.70
C ILE A 133 23.25 8.25 -0.68
N ALA A 134 22.77 8.56 0.53
CA ALA A 134 23.55 9.13 1.62
C ALA A 134 22.85 8.83 2.96
N ARG A 135 23.64 8.75 4.05
CA ARG A 135 23.15 8.75 5.43
C ARG A 135 23.78 9.96 6.13
N LEU A 136 22.98 10.82 6.74
CA LEU A 136 23.48 11.96 7.50
C LEU A 136 23.67 11.52 8.94
N THR A 137 24.87 11.68 9.49
CA THR A 137 25.11 11.58 10.93
C THR A 137 24.79 12.94 11.57
N ASP A 138 24.27 12.93 12.79
CA ASP A 138 23.85 14.13 13.56
C ASP A 138 25.04 15.04 13.98
N GLU A 139 26.17 14.99 13.29
CA GLU A 139 27.38 15.75 13.62
C GLU A 139 27.36 17.18 13.04
N THR A 140 26.18 17.75 12.77
CA THR A 140 26.08 19.13 12.30
C THR A 140 24.89 19.86 12.93
N GLN A 141 24.95 19.99 14.25
CA GLN A 141 24.37 21.12 14.96
C GLN A 141 25.47 21.79 15.79
N ALA A 142 26.30 22.59 15.13
CA ALA A 142 27.19 23.58 15.75
C ALA A 142 27.21 24.83 14.87
#